data_AF-A0A819C4M9-F1
#
_entry.id   AF-A0A819C4M9-F1
#
_cell.length_a   1.000
_cell.length_b   1.000
_cell.length_c   1.000
_cell.angle_alpha   90.00
_cell.angle_beta   90.00
_cell.angle_gamma   90.00
#
_symmetry.space_group_name_H-M   'P 1'
#
loop_
_entity.id
_entity.type
_entity.pdbx_description
1 polymer ?
#
loop_
_entity_poly.entity_id
_entity_poly.type
_entity_poly.pdbx_seq_one_letter_code
_entity_poly.pdbx_strand_id
1 'polypeptide(L)' 'FKSNYNVELCSFPPPPQFQYGSFTYDIKLNLGDWQPSRDDFRYVSIQAYKLCDHDLRFKYLDITQNVAEEMFAYD' A
#
# COMPACT_ATOMS: atom_id res chain seq x y z
N PHE A 1 -5.82 12.72 0.04
CA PHE A 1 -6.43 11.66 0.87
C PHE A 1 -7.38 12.30 1.87
N LYS A 2 -8.48 11.63 2.26
CA LYS A 2 -9.39 12.19 3.27
C LYS A 2 -8.72 12.08 4.64
N SER A 3 -8.50 13.19 5.33
CA SER A 3 -7.85 13.26 6.65
C SER A 3 -8.61 12.53 7.77
N ASN A 4 -9.88 12.21 7.54
CA ASN A 4 -10.75 11.59 8.53
C ASN A 4 -10.53 10.07 8.68
N TYR A 5 -9.66 9.47 7.87
CA TYR A 5 -9.36 8.05 7.93
C TYR A 5 -7.85 7.86 8.12
N ASN A 6 -7.46 7.37 9.29
CA ASN A 6 -6.09 6.96 9.55
C ASN A 6 -5.86 5.59 8.89
N VAL A 7 -5.00 5.57 7.88
CA VAL A 7 -4.59 4.39 7.12
C VAL A 7 -3.08 4.30 7.22
N GLU A 8 -2.59 3.18 7.75
CA GLU A 8 -1.16 2.92 7.92
C GLU A 8 -0.78 1.72 7.03
N LEU A 9 0.23 1.91 6.18
CA LEU A 9 0.82 0.83 5.41
C LEU A 9 1.82 0.09 6.30
N CYS A 10 1.65 -1.21 6.47
CA CYS A 10 2.59 -2.03 7.23
C CYS A 10 3.77 -2.45 6.34
N SER A 11 4.81 -3.00 6.97
CA SER A 11 5.97 -3.55 6.28
C SER A 11 5.56 -4.54 5.19
N PHE A 12 6.27 -4.55 4.07
CA PHE A 12 6.10 -5.58 3.06
C PHE A 12 6.38 -6.94 3.72
N PRO A 13 5.43 -7.88 3.77
CA PRO A 13 5.69 -9.20 4.33
C PRO A 13 6.84 -9.85 3.56
N PRO A 14 7.59 -10.79 4.16
CA PRO A 14 8.60 -11.55 3.45
C PRO A 14 8.03 -12.04 2.12
N PRO A 15 8.80 -11.98 1.01
CA PRO A 15 8.28 -12.31 -0.30
C PRO A 15 7.47 -13.61 -0.24
N PRO A 16 6.20 -13.60 -0.68
CA PRO A 16 5.38 -14.80 -0.60
C PRO A 16 6.12 -15.91 -1.34
N GLN A 17 6.16 -17.10 -0.75
CA GLN A 17 6.69 -18.26 -1.44
C GLN A 17 5.91 -18.37 -2.75
N PHE A 18 6.60 -18.19 -3.90
CA PHE A 18 6.04 -18.00 -5.25
C PHE A 18 5.10 -19.12 -5.75
N GLN A 19 4.78 -20.09 -4.91
CA GLN A 19 3.95 -21.26 -5.18
C GLN A 19 2.45 -20.93 -5.30
N TYR A 20 1.98 -19.78 -4.82
CA TYR A 20 0.53 -19.49 -4.70
C TYR A 20 -0.06 -18.57 -5.78
N GLY A 21 0.75 -18.04 -6.72
CA GLY A 21 0.25 -17.22 -7.83
C GLY A 21 -0.41 -15.90 -7.41
N SER A 22 -0.24 -15.47 -6.15
CA SER A 22 -0.78 -14.25 -5.58
C SER A 22 0.27 -13.52 -4.74
N PHE A 23 0.03 -12.24 -4.46
CA PHE A 23 0.82 -11.45 -3.51
C PHE A 23 -0.09 -10.90 -2.41
N THR A 24 0.50 -10.66 -1.24
CA THR A 24 -0.20 -10.14 -0.06
C THR A 24 0.47 -8.86 0.41
N TYR A 25 -0.33 -7.89 0.87
CA TYR A 25 0.14 -6.65 1.46
C TYR A 25 -0.68 -6.36 2.71
N ASP A 26 0.00 -6.20 3.84
CA ASP A 26 -0.66 -5.98 5.12
C ASP A 26 -1.00 -4.50 5.32
N ILE A 27 -2.24 -4.21 5.71
CA ILE A 27 -2.75 -2.85 5.91
C ILE A 27 -3.46 -2.82 7.25
N LYS A 28 -3.20 -1.78 8.05
CA LYS A 28 -3.94 -1.51 9.28
C LYS A 28 -4.96 -0.40 9.02
N LEU A 29 -6.23 -0.74 9.23
CA LEU A 29 -7.36 0.19 9.06
C LEU A 29 -8.00 0.44 10.42
N ASN A 30 -8.11 1.72 10.81
CA ASN A 30 -8.80 2.12 12.04
C ASN A 30 -10.31 2.30 11.79
N LEU A 31 -10.98 1.24 11.31
CA LEU A 31 -12.40 1.24 10.89
C LEU A 31 -13.32 0.33 11.72
N GLY A 32 -12.85 -0.17 12.88
CA GLY A 32 -13.62 -1.08 13.72
C GLY A 32 -13.96 -2.39 13.01
N ASP A 33 -15.23 -2.79 13.04
CA ASP A 33 -15.74 -4.04 12.45
C ASP A 33 -16.07 -3.95 10.95
N TRP A 34 -15.64 -2.87 10.28
CA TRP A 34 -15.88 -2.72 8.85
C TRP A 34 -15.25 -3.86 8.06
N GLN A 35 -16.03 -4.43 7.14
CA GLN A 35 -15.59 -5.45 6.19
C GLN A 35 -15.78 -4.94 4.76
N PRO A 36 -14.78 -5.07 3.89
CA PRO A 36 -14.89 -4.63 2.51
C PRO A 36 -15.96 -5.43 1.75
N SER A 37 -16.79 -4.71 1.02
CA SER A 37 -17.70 -5.31 0.05
C SER A 37 -16.97 -5.74 -1.22
N ARG A 38 -17.64 -6.52 -2.07
CA ARG A 38 -17.11 -6.86 -3.41
C ARG A 38 -16.90 -5.63 -4.28
N ASP A 39 -17.71 -4.59 -4.10
CA ASP A 39 -17.56 -3.36 -4.87
C ASP A 39 -16.35 -2.55 -4.41
N ASP A 40 -16.02 -2.56 -3.12
CA ASP A 40 -14.80 -1.94 -2.59
C ASP A 40 -13.55 -2.56 -3.24
N PHE A 41 -13.50 -3.89 -3.35
CA PHE A 41 -12.40 -4.56 -4.05
C PHE A 41 -12.33 -4.22 -5.54
N ARG A 42 -13.49 -4.11 -6.22
CA ARG A 42 -13.53 -3.66 -7.62
C ARG A 42 -12.98 -2.24 -7.76
N TYR A 43 -13.31 -1.34 -6.84
CA TYR A 43 -12.76 0.01 -6.84
C TYR A 43 -11.24 -0.01 -6.67
N VAL A 44 -10.70 -0.85 -5.78
CA VAL A 44 -9.23 -1.03 -5.64
C VAL A 44 -8.61 -1.48 -6.96
N SER A 45 -9.20 -2.48 -7.64
CA SER A 45 -8.72 -2.93 -8.95
C SER A 45 -8.75 -1.82 -10.00
N ILE A 46 -9.81 -1.00 -10.04
CA ILE A 46 -9.91 0.14 -10.96
C ILE A 46 -8.78 1.14 -10.72
N GLN A 47 -8.46 1.45 -9.45
CA GLN A 47 -7.34 2.35 -9.15
C GLN A 47 -5.99 1.74 -9.53
N ALA A 48 -5.81 0.43 -9.35
CA ALA A 48 -4.59 -0.25 -9.78
C ALA A 48 -4.41 -0.17 -11.31
N TYR A 49 -5.47 -0.39 -12.09
CA TYR A 49 -5.41 -0.22 -13.55
C TYR A 49 -5.08 1.22 -13.96
N LYS A 50 -5.69 2.22 -13.32
CA LYS A 50 -5.35 3.64 -13.55
C LYS A 50 -3.89 3.92 -13.24
N LEU A 51 -3.36 3.35 -12.15
CA LEU A 51 -1.95 3.49 -11.80
C LEU A 51 -1.04 2.91 -12.89
N CYS A 52 -1.39 1.76 -13.47
CA CYS A 52 -0.65 1.16 -14.57
C CYS A 52 -0.68 2.01 -15.85
N ASP A 53 -1.76 2.75 -16.10
CA ASP A 53 -1.90 3.62 -17.28
C ASP A 53 -0.96 4.84 -17.23
N HIS A 54 -0.52 5.25 -16.03
CA HIS A 54 0.33 6.42 -15.84
C HIS A 54 1.81 6.25 -16.26
N ASP A 55 2.21 5.13 -16.85
CA ASP A 55 3.59 4.81 -17.30
C ASP A 55 4.68 5.24 -16.29
N LEU A 56 4.45 4.92 -15.02
CA LEU A 56 5.33 5.33 -13.93
C LEU A 56 6.60 4.46 -13.92
N ARG A 57 7.77 5.11 -13.98
CA ARG A 57 9.05 4.43 -13.86
C ARG A 57 9.48 4.32 -12.41
N PHE A 58 9.80 3.11 -11.97
CA PHE A 58 10.44 2.87 -10.69
C PHE A 58 11.81 3.55 -10.65
N LYS A 59 12.10 4.24 -9.55
CA LYS A 59 13.40 4.86 -9.29
C LYS A 59 14.01 4.25 -8.03
N TYR A 60 15.24 3.79 -8.16
CA TYR A 60 16.03 3.40 -7.01
C TYR A 60 16.64 4.66 -6.38
N LEU A 61 16.57 4.76 -5.07
CA LEU A 61 17.12 5.86 -4.30
C LEU A 61 18.06 5.28 -3.24
N ASP A 62 19.35 5.59 -3.35
CA ASP A 62 20.36 5.21 -2.37
C ASP A 62 20.46 6.32 -1.31
N ILE A 63 19.87 6.07 -0.14
CA ILE A 63 19.77 7.04 0.97
C ILE A 63 20.22 6.40 2.27
N THR A 64 20.66 7.25 3.20
CA THR A 64 21.02 6.84 4.55
C THR A 64 19.78 6.59 5.40
N GLN A 65 19.95 5.81 6.47
CA GLN A 65 18.87 5.50 7.41
C GLN A 65 18.21 6.76 7.99
N ASN A 66 18.99 7.78 8.39
CA ASN A 66 18.47 9.01 8.96
C ASN A 66 17.52 9.74 7.99
N VAL A 67 17.89 9.81 6.70
CA VAL A 67 17.04 10.42 5.66
C VAL A 67 15.76 9.60 5.46
N ALA A 68 15.84 8.28 5.50
CA ALA A 68 14.65 7.43 5.41
C ALA A 68 13.72 7.63 6.62
N GLU A 69 14.26 7.69 7.84
CA GLU A 69 13.49 7.94 9.06
C GLU A 69 12.79 9.30 9.02
N GLU A 70 13.45 10.34 8.51
CA GLU A 70 12.85 11.66 8.29
C GLU A 70 11.73 11.61 7.25
N MET A 71 11.92 10.90 6.13
CA MET A 71 10.90 10.77 5.07
C MET A 71 9.62 10.06 5.53
N PHE A 72 9.76 9.09 6.45
CA PHE A 72 8.64 8.31 6.97
C PHE A 72 8.18 8.77 8.37
N ALA A 73 8.73 9.87 8.90
CA ALA A 73 8.23 10.48 10.12
C ALA A 73 6.78 10.97 9.89
N TYR A 74 5.87 10.56 10.77
CA TYR A 74 4.50 11.07 10.78
C TYR A 74 4.48 12.52 11.31
N ASP A 75 3.72 13.40 10.64
CA ASP A 75 3.18 14.63 11.23
C ASP A 75 1.85 14.34 11.94
#